data_AF-A0A2V7FZX4-F1
#
_entry.id   AF-A0A2V7FZX4-F1
#
_cell.length_a   1.000
_cell.length_b   1.000
_cell.length_c   1.000
_cell.angle_alpha   90.00
_cell.angle_beta   90.00
_cell.angle_gamma   90.00
#
_symmetry.space_group_name_H-M   'P 1'
#
loop_
_entity.id
_entity.type
_entity.pdbx_description
1 polymer ?
#
loop_
_entity_poly.entity_id
_entity_poly.type
_entity_poly.pdbx_seq_one_letter_code
_entity_poly.pdbx_strand_id
1 'polypeptide(L)'
;MIEMETPDHDQLLKRVPFLADLTPDELRKLSALLVEETHPAGTVIFEENSLGNVFYIITSGRVEITKHIPGRERQSLAIGEVTDFFGEMALLEHRPRSATVRALEPTSTLKMSQRDFDSLLVDNPRAYHQIARALSSRLRDMNQHLIEFLQGKNDELQRAYDLLKETQSMLIAKEKLATLGMVAGRIIHDIKHPITTILGHVELIRMQSTESAAHTDMIVREMRRLTDMVEEVLDFAHGRDTDLSVAPHRLGDFLNEVLFFIQAQIGGRPISLETDLRYRGDAVFDHHKLRRVLYNLVSNALDALPPDGGTLRIQAYADGRTLVLSVFDSGPGIPPDIAERLFEPFVTGGKLRGTGLGLAICKNIVEAHRGTIG
;
A
#
# COMPACT_ATOMS: atom_id res chain seq x y z
N MET A 1 -10.20 66.77 47.48
CA MET A 1 -9.30 65.70 46.98
C MET A 1 -10.15 64.48 46.82
N ILE A 2 -10.34 64.03 45.59
CA ILE A 2 -11.10 62.82 45.28
C ILE A 2 -10.11 61.66 45.46
N GLU A 3 -10.32 60.84 46.49
CA GLU A 3 -9.65 59.54 46.59
C GLU A 3 -10.08 58.72 45.37
N MET A 4 -9.13 58.42 44.49
CA MET A 4 -9.33 57.44 43.44
C MET A 4 -9.42 56.07 44.11
N GLU A 5 -10.62 55.50 44.17
CA GLU A 5 -10.84 54.10 44.53
C GLU A 5 -10.00 53.20 43.62
N THR A 6 -8.97 52.56 44.17
CA THR A 6 -8.29 51.43 43.54
C THR A 6 -9.33 50.31 43.36
N PRO A 7 -9.47 49.69 42.17
CA PRO A 7 -10.44 48.62 41.96
C PRO A 7 -10.21 47.46 42.93
N ASP A 8 -11.28 46.81 43.40
CA ASP A 8 -11.26 45.65 44.30
C ASP A 8 -10.75 44.38 43.59
N HIS A 9 -9.50 44.43 43.10
CA HIS A 9 -8.81 43.29 42.49
C HIS A 9 -8.62 42.16 43.49
N ASP A 10 -8.59 42.43 44.79
CA ASP A 10 -8.32 41.46 45.85
C ASP A 10 -9.38 40.34 45.89
N GLN A 11 -10.66 40.66 45.67
CA GLN A 11 -11.72 39.65 45.59
C GLN A 11 -11.58 38.75 44.36
N LEU A 12 -11.16 39.30 43.22
CA LEU A 12 -11.00 38.54 41.99
C LEU A 12 -9.73 37.68 42.04
N LEU A 13 -8.62 38.21 42.54
CA LEU A 13 -7.35 37.50 42.69
C LEU A 13 -7.48 36.30 43.65
N LYS A 14 -8.32 36.39 44.69
CA LYS A 14 -8.65 35.23 45.55
C LYS A 14 -9.35 34.08 44.82
N ARG A 15 -10.02 34.37 43.69
CA ARG A 15 -10.68 33.33 42.87
C ARG A 15 -9.73 32.68 41.88
N VAL A 16 -8.56 33.27 41.65
CA VAL A 16 -7.52 32.70 40.78
C VAL A 16 -6.88 31.51 41.52
N PRO A 17 -6.92 30.29 40.97
CA PRO A 17 -6.58 29.08 41.72
C PRO A 17 -5.19 29.05 42.38
N PHE A 18 -4.18 29.69 41.76
CA PHE A 18 -2.82 29.72 42.31
C PHE A 18 -2.54 30.89 43.26
N LEU A 19 -3.48 31.83 43.38
CA LEU A 19 -3.41 33.01 44.26
C LEU A 19 -4.37 32.91 45.46
N ALA A 20 -5.28 31.92 45.47
CA ALA A 20 -6.34 31.77 46.46
C ALA A 20 -5.85 31.66 47.92
N ASP A 21 -4.65 31.09 48.12
CA ASP A 21 -4.05 30.87 49.45
C ASP A 21 -3.16 32.04 49.93
N LEU A 22 -3.05 33.12 49.16
CA LEU A 22 -2.29 34.30 49.56
C LEU A 22 -2.97 35.03 50.73
N THR A 23 -2.17 35.50 51.67
CA THR A 23 -2.65 36.37 52.75
C THR A 23 -3.14 37.72 52.18
N PRO A 24 -4.03 38.43 52.89
CA PRO A 24 -4.50 39.74 52.45
C PRO A 24 -3.38 40.76 52.20
N ASP A 25 -2.27 40.69 52.94
CA ASP A 25 -1.11 41.55 52.74
C ASP A 25 -0.33 41.19 51.46
N GLU A 26 -0.19 39.90 51.16
CA GLU A 26 0.45 39.45 49.94
C GLU A 26 -0.39 39.76 48.70
N LEU A 27 -1.72 39.60 48.78
CA LEU A 27 -2.64 39.99 47.71
C LEU A 27 -2.57 41.48 47.40
N ARG A 28 -2.53 42.34 48.44
CA ARG A 28 -2.38 43.79 48.25
C ARG A 28 -1.05 44.16 47.60
N LYS A 29 0.05 43.54 48.03
CA LYS A 29 1.37 43.73 47.40
C LYS A 29 1.36 43.27 45.95
N LEU A 30 0.74 42.13 45.65
CA LEU A 30 0.64 41.60 44.30
C LEU A 30 -0.25 42.47 43.40
N SER A 31 -1.41 42.89 43.90
CA SER A 31 -2.35 43.78 43.21
C SER A 31 -1.68 45.09 42.79
N ALA A 32 -0.78 45.63 43.62
CA ALA A 32 0.00 46.82 43.31
C ALA A 32 1.04 46.63 42.18
N LEU A 33 1.41 45.38 41.85
CA LEU A 33 2.33 45.05 40.77
C LEU A 33 1.60 44.70 39.45
N LEU A 34 0.28 44.57 39.50
CA LEU A 34 -0.53 44.20 38.35
C LEU A 34 -1.01 45.45 37.60
N VAL A 35 -0.91 45.41 36.27
CA VAL A 35 -1.40 46.48 35.40
C VAL A 35 -2.60 45.96 34.62
N GLU A 36 -3.74 46.64 34.73
CA GLU A 36 -4.92 46.29 33.96
C GLU A 36 -4.78 46.73 32.50
N GLU A 37 -5.21 45.86 31.58
CA GLU A 37 -5.28 46.13 30.15
C GLU A 37 -6.55 45.55 29.54
N THR A 38 -7.21 46.35 28.71
CA THR A 38 -8.43 45.98 27.99
C THR A 38 -8.15 45.71 26.52
N HIS A 39 -8.72 44.64 26.01
CA HIS A 39 -8.54 44.17 24.64
C HIS A 39 -9.90 44.15 23.92
N PRO A 40 -10.06 44.88 22.80
CA PRO A 40 -11.25 44.75 21.96
C PRO A 40 -11.39 43.33 21.39
N ALA A 41 -12.63 42.92 21.09
CA ALA A 41 -12.90 41.65 20.44
C ALA A 41 -12.10 41.48 19.13
N GLY A 42 -11.52 40.31 18.92
CA GLY A 42 -10.69 39.97 17.76
C GLY A 42 -9.22 40.38 17.89
N THR A 43 -8.82 41.14 18.92
CA THR A 43 -7.44 41.59 19.11
C THR A 43 -6.51 40.42 19.43
N VAL A 44 -5.37 40.34 18.76
CA VAL A 44 -4.31 39.39 19.10
C VAL A 44 -3.49 39.97 20.24
N ILE A 45 -3.51 39.32 21.40
CA ILE A 45 -2.80 39.77 22.61
C ILE A 45 -1.29 39.50 22.46
N PHE A 46 -0.93 38.34 21.91
CA PHE A 46 0.41 38.06 21.40
C PHE A 46 0.38 36.91 20.40
N GLU A 47 1.39 36.86 19.55
CA GLU A 47 1.57 35.81 18.54
C GLU A 47 2.49 34.69 19.02
N GLU A 48 2.25 33.48 18.51
CA GLU A 48 3.18 32.36 18.61
C GLU A 48 4.56 32.77 18.07
N ASN A 49 5.63 32.24 18.66
CA ASN A 49 7.04 32.54 18.36
C ASN A 49 7.50 33.99 18.65
N SER A 50 6.61 34.87 19.13
CA SER A 50 7.03 36.16 19.65
C SER A 50 7.79 35.99 20.98
N LEU A 51 8.68 36.92 21.29
CA LEU A 51 9.30 36.98 22.62
C LEU A 51 8.25 37.47 23.62
N GLY A 52 8.13 36.76 24.75
CA GLY A 52 7.13 37.03 25.76
C GLY A 52 7.75 37.19 27.14
N ASN A 53 7.57 38.35 27.76
CA ASN A 53 8.07 38.70 29.10
C ASN A 53 6.94 39.16 30.04
N VAL A 54 5.69 38.85 29.69
CA VAL A 54 4.50 39.23 30.45
C VAL A 54 3.61 38.01 30.67
N PHE A 55 3.11 37.87 31.89
CA PHE A 55 2.08 36.92 32.28
C PHE A 55 0.73 37.63 32.40
N TYR A 56 -0.36 36.92 32.09
CA TYR A 56 -1.70 37.50 32.01
C TYR A 56 -2.69 36.67 32.83
N ILE A 57 -3.57 37.37 33.55
CA ILE A 57 -4.75 36.80 34.23
C ILE A 57 -5.99 37.42 33.60
N ILE A 58 -6.98 36.61 33.25
CA ILE A 58 -8.24 37.09 32.67
C ILE A 58 -9.17 37.54 33.78
N THR A 59 -9.61 38.80 33.74
CA THR A 59 -10.53 39.37 34.72
C THR A 59 -11.95 39.54 34.19
N SER A 60 -12.10 39.67 32.86
CA SER A 60 -13.39 39.67 32.17
C SER A 60 -13.23 39.18 30.73
N GLY A 61 -14.30 38.66 30.13
CA GLY A 61 -14.29 38.17 28.75
C GLY A 61 -13.62 36.80 28.58
N ARG A 62 -13.27 36.47 27.34
CA ARG A 62 -12.71 35.17 26.94
C ARG A 62 -11.64 35.33 25.85
N VAL A 63 -10.63 34.47 25.92
CA VAL A 63 -9.55 34.42 24.93
C VAL A 63 -9.48 33.04 24.29
N GLU A 64 -9.10 33.00 23.02
CA GLU A 64 -8.76 31.79 22.31
C GLU A 64 -7.24 31.62 22.25
N ILE A 65 -6.75 30.44 22.60
CA ILE A 65 -5.36 30.04 22.50
C ILE A 65 -5.24 29.13 21.27
N THR A 66 -4.50 29.56 20.25
CA THR A 66 -4.34 28.81 18.99
C THR A 66 -2.87 28.48 18.73
N LYS A 67 -2.62 27.33 18.09
CA LYS A 67 -1.27 26.92 17.67
C LYS A 67 -1.24 26.61 16.19
N HIS A 68 -0.16 27.04 15.54
CA HIS A 68 0.10 26.66 14.16
C HIS A 68 0.73 25.26 14.11
N ILE A 69 0.12 24.37 13.33
CA ILE A 69 0.66 23.05 13.05
C ILE A 69 1.14 23.06 11.60
N PRO A 70 2.42 22.74 11.33
CA PRO A 70 2.96 22.71 9.97
C PRO A 70 2.09 21.85 9.05
N GLY A 71 1.66 22.44 7.91
CA GLY A 71 0.79 21.78 6.95
C GLY A 71 -0.70 21.77 7.31
N ARG A 72 -1.13 22.51 8.34
CA ARG A 72 -2.54 22.66 8.73
C ARG A 72 -2.89 24.12 9.06
N GLU A 73 -4.20 24.42 9.08
CA GLU A 73 -4.72 25.66 9.65
C GLU A 73 -4.42 25.75 11.16
N ARG A 74 -4.51 26.96 11.73
CA ARG A 74 -4.33 27.16 13.17
C ARG A 74 -5.39 26.38 13.93
N GLN A 75 -4.96 25.57 14.88
CA GLN A 75 -5.86 24.78 15.72
C GLN A 75 -6.09 25.49 17.05
N SER A 76 -7.35 25.61 17.46
CA SER A 76 -7.74 26.07 18.79
C SER A 76 -7.33 25.02 19.83
N LEU A 77 -6.43 25.40 20.75
CA LEU A 77 -5.93 24.54 21.82
C LEU A 77 -6.82 24.62 23.06
N ALA A 78 -7.31 25.82 23.39
CA ALA A 78 -8.15 26.07 24.55
C ALA A 78 -8.86 27.43 24.44
N ILE A 79 -9.97 27.56 25.15
CA ILE A 79 -10.60 28.85 25.45
C ILE A 79 -10.30 29.16 26.92
N GLY A 80 -9.70 30.32 27.18
CA GLY A 80 -9.47 30.82 28.54
C GLY A 80 -10.64 31.68 28.99
N GLU A 81 -11.11 31.46 30.21
CA GLU A 81 -12.21 32.19 30.84
C GLU A 81 -11.74 33.04 32.03
N VAL A 82 -12.67 33.75 32.67
CA VAL A 82 -12.36 34.56 33.86
C VAL A 82 -11.70 33.70 34.93
N THR A 83 -10.63 34.21 35.55
CA THR A 83 -9.72 33.52 36.49
C THR A 83 -8.69 32.58 35.89
N ASP A 84 -8.78 32.26 34.59
CA ASP A 84 -7.69 31.58 33.88
C ASP A 84 -6.51 32.54 33.63
N PHE A 85 -5.38 31.93 33.31
CA PHE A 85 -4.16 32.64 32.98
C PHE A 85 -3.50 32.08 31.72
N PHE A 86 -2.64 32.90 31.12
CA PHE A 86 -1.87 32.52 29.96
C PHE A 86 -0.55 33.29 29.86
N GLY A 87 0.36 32.76 29.04
CA GLY A 87 1.67 33.33 28.80
C GLY A 87 2.76 32.82 29.75
N GLU A 88 2.41 32.03 30.76
CA GLU A 88 3.30 31.41 31.74
C GLU A 88 4.43 30.60 31.12
N MET A 89 4.16 29.92 30.00
CA MET A 89 5.12 28.98 29.41
C MET A 89 6.38 29.66 28.89
N ALA A 90 6.25 30.84 28.30
CA ALA A 90 7.40 31.59 27.80
C ALA A 90 8.30 32.06 28.97
N LEU A 91 7.69 32.41 30.10
CA LEU A 91 8.41 32.86 31.29
C LEU A 91 9.11 31.68 31.97
N LEU A 92 8.41 30.55 32.15
CA LEU A 92 8.91 29.35 32.82
C LEU A 92 9.99 28.60 32.01
N GLU A 93 9.83 28.47 30.68
CA GLU A 93 10.77 27.74 29.84
C GLU A 93 11.89 28.62 29.25
N HIS A 94 11.80 29.94 29.42
CA HIS A 94 12.66 30.92 28.75
C HIS A 94 12.72 30.71 27.23
N ARG A 95 11.55 30.46 26.63
CA ARG A 95 11.36 30.24 25.19
C ARG A 95 10.36 31.24 24.61
N PRO A 96 10.34 31.44 23.28
CA PRO A 96 9.29 32.20 22.62
C PRO A 96 7.88 31.67 22.94
N ARG A 97 6.86 32.50 22.76
CA ARG A 97 5.45 32.13 22.98
C ARG A 97 5.09 30.84 22.22
N SER A 98 4.54 29.86 22.94
CA SER A 98 4.20 28.54 22.40
C SER A 98 2.88 28.49 21.62
N ALA A 99 2.10 29.57 21.67
CA ALA A 99 0.80 29.71 21.03
C ALA A 99 0.48 31.20 20.79
N THR A 100 -0.49 31.46 19.91
CA THR A 100 -1.11 32.78 19.72
C THR A 100 -2.33 32.90 20.64
N VAL A 101 -2.53 34.06 21.27
CA VAL A 101 -3.72 34.33 22.07
C VAL A 101 -4.51 35.49 21.46
N ARG A 102 -5.82 35.31 21.29
CA ARG A 102 -6.73 36.31 20.71
C ARG A 102 -7.95 36.51 21.61
N ALA A 103 -8.36 37.74 21.84
CA ALA A 103 -9.62 38.03 22.52
C ALA A 103 -10.82 37.64 21.62
N LEU A 104 -11.73 36.80 22.11
CA LEU A 104 -12.95 36.42 21.38
C LEU A 104 -14.06 37.48 21.52
N GLU A 105 -14.06 38.17 22.65
CA GLU A 105 -14.98 39.23 23.03
C GLU A 105 -14.20 40.34 23.76
N PRO A 106 -14.79 41.51 24.08
CA PRO A 106 -14.11 42.52 24.87
C PRO A 106 -13.60 41.90 26.19
N THR A 107 -12.28 41.91 26.40
CA THR A 107 -11.61 41.13 27.45
C THR A 107 -10.69 42.03 28.26
N SER A 108 -10.83 42.03 29.58
CA SER A 108 -9.87 42.66 30.50
C SER A 108 -8.88 41.63 31.04
N THR A 109 -7.63 42.05 31.15
CA THR A 109 -6.53 41.24 31.68
C THR A 109 -5.72 42.01 32.71
N LEU A 110 -5.21 41.32 33.73
CA LEU A 110 -4.15 41.84 34.59
C LEU A 110 -2.81 41.31 34.09
N LYS A 111 -1.89 42.22 33.82
CA LYS A 111 -0.53 41.95 33.36
C LYS A 111 0.45 41.96 34.51
N MET A 112 1.36 41.00 34.50
CA MET A 112 2.50 40.90 35.42
C MET A 112 3.80 40.80 34.62
N SER A 113 4.81 41.58 35.00
CA SER A 113 6.13 41.49 34.36
C SER A 113 6.81 40.17 34.71
N GLN A 114 7.75 39.70 33.86
CA GLN A 114 8.53 38.50 34.14
C GLN A 114 9.28 38.59 35.48
N ARG A 115 9.82 39.76 35.82
CA ARG A 115 10.52 39.98 37.09
C ARG A 115 9.59 39.77 38.30
N ASP A 116 8.37 40.29 38.22
CA ASP A 116 7.39 40.19 39.31
C ASP A 116 6.85 38.75 39.41
N PHE A 117 6.67 38.09 38.27
CA PHE A 117 6.29 36.67 38.20
C PHE A 117 7.36 35.77 38.82
N ASP A 118 8.63 35.99 38.49
CA ASP A 118 9.76 35.24 39.07
C ASP A 118 9.84 35.46 40.59
N SER A 119 9.65 36.69 41.07
CA SER A 119 9.59 36.99 42.52
C SER A 119 8.43 36.26 43.20
N LEU A 120 7.23 36.26 42.59
CA LEU A 120 6.06 35.57 43.12
C LEU A 120 6.31 34.07 43.28
N LEU A 121 7.00 33.43 42.33
CA LEU A 121 7.32 32.01 42.40
C LEU A 121 8.34 31.68 43.49
N VAL A 122 9.31 32.56 43.72
CA VAL A 122 10.32 32.41 44.78
C VAL A 122 9.69 32.63 46.16
N ASP A 123 8.89 33.68 46.31
CA ASP A 123 8.27 34.06 47.58
C ASP A 123 7.11 33.13 47.95
N ASN A 124 6.48 32.47 46.97
CA ASN A 124 5.37 31.55 47.19
C ASN A 124 5.53 30.21 46.44
N PRO A 125 6.20 29.21 47.05
CA PRO A 125 6.35 27.86 46.50
C PRO A 125 5.02 27.14 46.19
N ARG A 126 3.89 27.54 46.79
CA ARG A 126 2.57 26.96 46.49
C ARG A 126 2.03 27.44 45.14
N ALA A 127 2.31 28.69 44.75
CA ALA A 127 1.92 29.22 43.44
C ALA A 127 2.54 28.38 42.31
N TYR A 128 3.81 28.01 42.45
CA TYR A 128 4.50 27.11 41.52
C TYR A 128 3.80 25.74 41.40
N HIS A 129 3.42 25.12 42.51
CA HIS A 129 2.73 23.82 42.51
C HIS A 129 1.37 23.88 41.80
N GLN A 130 0.62 24.97 41.97
CA GLN A 130 -0.68 25.14 41.31
C GLN A 130 -0.53 25.37 39.81
N ILE A 131 0.45 26.16 39.38
CA ILE A 131 0.76 26.35 37.96
C ILE A 131 1.19 25.03 37.32
N ALA A 132 2.08 24.27 37.97
CA ALA A 132 2.51 22.95 37.50
C ALA A 132 1.33 21.96 37.36
N ARG A 133 0.38 21.98 38.30
CA ARG A 133 -0.85 21.17 38.23
C ARG A 133 -1.74 21.58 37.06
N ALA A 134 -1.99 22.87 36.88
CA ALA A 134 -2.80 23.39 35.78
C ALA A 134 -2.21 23.02 34.41
N LEU A 135 -0.90 23.22 34.24
CA LEU A 135 -0.16 22.83 33.04
C LEU A 135 -0.23 21.32 32.79
N SER A 136 -0.06 20.52 33.83
CA SER A 136 -0.14 19.06 33.72
C SER A 136 -1.54 18.60 33.31
N SER A 137 -2.60 19.28 33.75
CA SER A 137 -3.97 18.99 33.31
C SER A 137 -4.15 19.33 31.84
N ARG A 138 -3.78 20.54 31.44
CA ARG A 138 -3.87 21.03 30.06
C ARG A 138 -3.10 20.11 29.09
N LEU A 139 -1.93 19.60 29.49
CA LEU A 139 -1.14 18.65 28.71
C LEU A 139 -1.85 17.30 28.54
N ARG A 140 -2.47 16.76 29.61
CA ARG A 140 -3.24 15.50 29.53
C ARG A 140 -4.43 15.63 28.59
N ASP A 141 -5.17 16.72 28.69
CA ASP A 141 -6.36 16.97 27.86
C ASP A 141 -5.97 17.08 26.37
N MET A 142 -4.90 17.82 26.08
CA MET A 142 -4.36 17.94 24.71
C MET A 142 -3.88 16.59 24.16
N ASN A 143 -3.18 15.79 24.96
CA ASN A 143 -2.73 14.45 24.54
C ASN A 143 -3.92 13.53 24.25
N GLN A 144 -4.97 13.58 25.08
CA GLN A 144 -6.18 12.79 24.87
C GLN A 144 -6.88 13.16 23.56
N HIS A 145 -7.05 14.46 23.30
CA HIS A 145 -7.63 14.94 22.04
C HIS A 145 -6.78 14.54 20.82
N LEU A 146 -5.45 14.56 20.94
CA LEU A 146 -4.56 14.13 19.86
C LEU A 146 -4.68 12.63 19.57
N ILE A 147 -4.79 11.81 20.62
CA ILE A 147 -4.99 10.36 20.47
C ILE A 147 -6.29 10.07 19.73
N GLU A 148 -7.40 10.69 20.15
CA GLU A 148 -8.71 10.51 19.50
C GLU A 148 -8.69 10.98 18.04
N PHE A 149 -8.06 12.13 17.77
CA PHE A 149 -7.88 12.64 16.41
C PHE A 149 -7.09 11.66 15.54
N LEU A 150 -5.98 11.12 16.05
CA LEU A 150 -5.13 10.18 15.32
C LEU A 150 -5.85 8.85 15.06
N GLN A 151 -6.63 8.35 16.03
CA GLN A 151 -7.45 7.16 15.86
C GLN A 151 -8.49 7.36 14.74
N GLY A 152 -9.22 8.49 14.76
CA GLY A 152 -10.18 8.81 13.71
C GLY A 152 -9.55 8.90 12.31
N LYS A 153 -8.33 9.45 12.21
CA LYS A 153 -7.59 9.50 10.94
C LYS A 153 -7.10 8.13 10.49
N ASN A 154 -6.70 7.27 11.41
CA ASN A 154 -6.30 5.91 11.09
C ASN A 154 -7.49 5.09 10.53
N ASP A 155 -8.67 5.25 11.10
CA ASP A 155 -9.89 4.59 10.62
C ASP A 155 -10.34 5.10 9.24
N GLU A 156 -10.16 6.39 8.97
CA GLU A 156 -10.41 6.99 7.65
C GLU A 156 -9.41 6.44 6.61
N LEU A 157 -8.13 6.37 6.96
CA LEU A 157 -7.08 5.85 6.10
C LEU A 157 -7.31 4.36 5.79
N GLN A 158 -7.68 3.57 6.79
CA GLN A 158 -7.98 2.15 6.60
C GLN A 158 -9.14 1.95 5.63
N ARG A 159 -10.22 2.72 5.77
CA ARG A 159 -11.36 2.69 4.84
C ARG A 159 -10.98 3.07 3.42
N ALA A 160 -10.16 4.12 3.26
CA ALA A 160 -9.66 4.52 1.95
C ALA A 160 -8.78 3.43 1.30
N TYR A 161 -7.94 2.78 2.10
CA TYR A 161 -7.10 1.66 1.65
C TYR A 161 -7.93 0.46 1.18
N ASP A 162 -8.96 0.08 1.94
CA ASP A 162 -9.83 -1.05 1.59
C ASP A 162 -10.60 -0.79 0.30
N LEU A 163 -11.16 0.42 0.14
CA LEU A 163 -11.84 0.85 -1.08
C LEU A 163 -10.91 0.86 -2.30
N LEU A 164 -9.67 1.34 -2.12
CA LEU A 164 -8.67 1.35 -3.18
C LEU A 164 -8.35 -0.08 -3.64
N LYS A 165 -8.16 -1.00 -2.70
CA LYS A 165 -7.89 -2.41 -2.98
C LYS A 165 -9.04 -3.08 -3.74
N GLU A 166 -10.29 -2.81 -3.35
CA GLU A 166 -11.48 -3.33 -4.04
C GLU A 166 -11.58 -2.80 -5.47
N THR A 167 -11.40 -1.48 -5.64
CA THR A 167 -11.45 -0.82 -6.95
C THR A 167 -10.37 -1.37 -7.89
N GLN A 168 -9.16 -1.59 -7.38
CA GLN A 168 -8.06 -2.16 -8.16
C GLN A 168 -8.38 -3.58 -8.63
N SER A 169 -8.91 -4.44 -7.76
CA SER A 169 -9.33 -5.80 -8.13
C SER A 169 -10.41 -5.78 -9.21
N MET A 170 -11.39 -4.87 -9.10
CA MET A 170 -12.44 -4.72 -10.10
C MET A 170 -11.90 -4.26 -11.46
N LEU A 171 -10.93 -3.34 -11.47
CA LEU A 171 -10.29 -2.87 -12.70
C LEU A 171 -9.52 -4.00 -13.39
N ILE A 172 -8.74 -4.78 -12.64
CA ILE A 172 -8.03 -5.96 -13.17
C ILE A 172 -9.02 -6.95 -13.80
N ALA A 173 -10.14 -7.23 -13.11
CA ALA A 173 -11.17 -8.11 -13.66
C ALA A 173 -11.80 -7.56 -14.96
N LYS A 174 -12.07 -6.25 -15.01
CA LYS A 174 -12.62 -5.59 -16.19
C LYS A 174 -11.66 -5.61 -17.39
N GLU A 175 -10.37 -5.37 -17.15
CA GLU A 175 -9.32 -5.43 -18.17
C GLU A 175 -9.18 -6.85 -18.75
N LYS A 176 -9.22 -7.88 -17.88
CA LYS A 176 -9.23 -9.29 -18.31
C LYS A 176 -10.43 -9.59 -19.22
N LEU A 177 -11.64 -9.21 -18.81
CA LEU A 177 -12.86 -9.44 -19.59
C LEU A 177 -12.83 -8.71 -20.93
N ALA A 178 -12.35 -7.46 -20.96
CA ALA A 178 -12.19 -6.70 -22.20
C ALA A 178 -11.19 -7.37 -23.15
N THR A 179 -10.05 -7.84 -22.63
CA THR A 179 -9.05 -8.59 -23.39
C THR A 179 -9.62 -9.90 -23.93
N LEU A 180 -10.36 -10.65 -23.10
CA LEU A 180 -11.02 -11.88 -23.52
C LEU A 180 -12.06 -11.61 -24.63
N GLY A 181 -12.82 -10.53 -24.52
CA GLY A 181 -13.80 -10.10 -25.52
C GLY A 181 -13.18 -9.73 -26.86
N MET A 182 -12.04 -9.03 -26.87
CA MET A 182 -11.31 -8.69 -28.09
C MET A 182 -10.77 -9.93 -28.82
N VAL A 183 -10.48 -11.01 -28.09
CA VAL A 183 -9.83 -12.20 -28.66
C VAL A 183 -10.76 -13.42 -28.78
N ALA A 184 -12.01 -13.29 -28.33
CA ALA A 184 -13.06 -14.27 -28.55
C ALA A 184 -13.23 -14.63 -30.04
N GLY A 185 -13.08 -13.66 -30.96
CA GLY A 185 -13.16 -13.91 -32.40
C GLY A 185 -12.09 -14.89 -32.92
N ARG A 186 -10.84 -14.77 -32.44
CA ARG A 186 -9.74 -15.68 -32.80
C ARG A 186 -9.90 -17.05 -32.14
N ILE A 187 -10.30 -17.08 -30.87
CA ILE A 187 -10.58 -18.34 -30.16
C ILE A 187 -11.71 -19.12 -30.87
N ILE A 188 -12.80 -18.45 -31.23
CA ILE A 188 -13.91 -19.06 -31.97
C ILE A 188 -13.43 -19.62 -33.32
N HIS A 189 -12.61 -18.85 -34.05
CA HIS A 189 -12.02 -19.31 -35.30
C HIS A 189 -11.18 -20.58 -35.10
N ASP A 190 -10.31 -20.59 -34.09
CA ASP A 190 -9.38 -21.69 -33.82
C ASP A 190 -10.08 -22.92 -33.23
N ILE A 191 -11.25 -22.77 -32.59
CA ILE A 191 -12.16 -23.85 -32.17
C ILE A 191 -12.95 -24.40 -33.37
N LYS A 192 -13.39 -23.54 -34.30
CA LYS A 192 -14.17 -23.96 -35.47
C LYS A 192 -13.36 -24.89 -36.39
N HIS A 193 -12.05 -24.68 -36.48
CA HIS A 193 -11.14 -25.47 -37.32
C HIS A 193 -11.04 -26.97 -36.94
N PRO A 194 -10.71 -27.37 -35.70
CA PRO A 194 -10.71 -28.76 -35.27
C PRO A 194 -12.10 -29.38 -35.37
N ILE A 195 -13.18 -28.64 -35.04
CA ILE A 195 -14.56 -29.14 -35.20
C ILE A 195 -14.86 -29.51 -36.66
N THR A 196 -14.47 -28.66 -37.60
CA THR A 196 -14.66 -28.89 -39.04
C THR A 196 -13.83 -30.10 -39.51
N THR A 197 -12.61 -30.25 -38.99
CA THR A 197 -11.73 -31.39 -39.29
C THR A 197 -12.30 -32.71 -38.75
N ILE A 198 -12.81 -32.69 -37.51
CA ILE A 198 -13.51 -33.84 -36.90
C ILE A 198 -14.71 -34.24 -37.76
N LEU A 199 -15.54 -33.27 -38.15
CA LEU A 199 -16.73 -33.53 -38.95
C LEU A 199 -16.37 -34.18 -40.30
N GLY A 200 -15.33 -33.67 -40.98
CA GLY A 200 -14.84 -34.25 -42.23
C GLY A 200 -14.34 -35.70 -42.08
N HIS A 201 -13.61 -36.01 -41.01
CA HIS A 201 -13.19 -37.40 -40.75
C HIS A 201 -14.36 -38.33 -40.39
N VAL A 202 -15.35 -37.84 -39.65
CA VAL A 202 -16.58 -38.59 -39.38
C VAL A 202 -17.35 -38.88 -40.67
N GLU A 203 -17.44 -37.93 -41.60
CA GLU A 203 -18.06 -38.15 -42.91
C GLU A 203 -17.32 -39.19 -43.75
N LEU A 204 -15.98 -39.16 -43.75
CA LEU A 204 -15.16 -40.15 -44.45
C LEU A 204 -15.35 -41.57 -43.88
N ILE A 205 -15.45 -41.71 -42.55
CA ILE A 205 -15.76 -43.01 -41.91
C ILE A 205 -17.16 -43.48 -42.33
N ARG A 206 -18.16 -42.58 -42.38
CA ARG A 206 -19.54 -42.90 -42.80
C ARG A 206 -19.64 -43.34 -44.26
N MET A 207 -18.74 -42.87 -45.14
CA MET A 207 -18.73 -43.16 -46.58
C MET A 207 -18.08 -44.52 -46.95
N GLN A 208 -17.87 -45.43 -45.98
CA GLN A 208 -17.31 -46.79 -46.16
C GLN A 208 -15.80 -46.85 -46.52
N SER A 209 -14.94 -46.13 -45.79
CA SER A 209 -13.48 -46.22 -45.94
C SER A 209 -12.86 -47.38 -45.13
N THR A 210 -11.91 -48.08 -45.77
CA THR A 210 -11.12 -49.21 -45.24
C THR A 210 -10.05 -48.84 -44.21
N GLU A 211 -9.96 -47.57 -43.79
CA GLU A 211 -8.95 -47.07 -42.81
C GLU A 211 -9.60 -46.32 -41.63
N SER A 212 -10.59 -46.96 -40.99
CA SER A 212 -11.31 -46.39 -39.82
C SER A 212 -10.37 -45.97 -38.68
N ALA A 213 -9.27 -46.68 -38.46
CA ALA A 213 -8.30 -46.37 -37.40
C ALA A 213 -7.60 -45.02 -37.60
N ALA A 214 -7.11 -44.72 -38.81
CA ALA A 214 -6.40 -43.47 -39.09
C ALA A 214 -7.29 -42.23 -38.95
N HIS A 215 -8.57 -42.33 -39.38
CA HIS A 215 -9.56 -41.28 -39.20
C HIS A 215 -9.97 -41.10 -37.73
N THR A 216 -10.13 -42.20 -36.99
CA THR A 216 -10.42 -42.16 -35.55
C THR A 216 -9.26 -41.53 -34.77
N ASP A 217 -8.01 -41.83 -35.14
CA ASP A 217 -6.83 -41.21 -34.54
C ASP A 217 -6.76 -39.70 -34.81
N MET A 218 -7.14 -39.25 -36.01
CA MET A 218 -7.25 -37.81 -36.31
C MET A 218 -8.33 -37.14 -35.45
N ILE A 219 -9.51 -37.77 -35.29
CA ILE A 219 -10.58 -37.25 -34.45
C ILE A 219 -10.11 -37.13 -32.99
N VAL A 220 -9.45 -38.16 -32.45
CA VAL A 220 -8.91 -38.15 -31.08
C VAL A 220 -7.86 -37.04 -30.91
N ARG A 221 -6.99 -36.82 -31.91
CA ARG A 221 -6.01 -35.73 -31.89
C ARG A 221 -6.68 -34.35 -31.84
N GLU A 222 -7.66 -34.09 -32.71
CA GLU A 222 -8.34 -32.79 -32.74
C GLU A 222 -9.22 -32.57 -31.49
N MET A 223 -9.79 -33.63 -30.90
CA MET A 223 -10.51 -33.55 -29.62
C MET A 223 -9.58 -33.20 -28.45
N ARG A 224 -8.39 -33.82 -28.38
CA ARG A 224 -7.37 -33.46 -27.37
C ARG A 224 -6.96 -32.00 -27.51
N ARG A 225 -6.71 -31.55 -28.75
CA ARG A 225 -6.38 -30.15 -29.04
C ARG A 225 -7.46 -29.18 -28.59
N LEU A 226 -8.74 -29.51 -28.79
CA LEU A 226 -9.86 -28.70 -28.29
C LEU A 226 -9.87 -28.61 -26.77
N THR A 227 -9.65 -29.74 -26.07
CA THR A 227 -9.57 -29.76 -24.61
C THR A 227 -8.43 -28.87 -24.12
N ASP A 228 -7.23 -29.00 -24.69
CA ASP A 228 -6.06 -28.20 -24.31
C ASP A 228 -6.32 -26.69 -24.51
N MET A 229 -6.96 -26.30 -25.62
CA MET A 229 -7.34 -24.91 -25.87
C MET A 229 -8.35 -24.37 -24.85
N VAL A 230 -9.34 -25.16 -24.45
CA VAL A 230 -10.34 -24.75 -23.45
C VAL A 230 -9.68 -24.58 -22.09
N GLU A 231 -8.81 -25.51 -21.70
CA GLU A 231 -8.05 -25.43 -20.45
C GLU A 231 -7.17 -24.16 -20.45
N GLU A 232 -6.48 -23.87 -21.54
CA GLU A 232 -5.63 -22.68 -21.66
C GLU A 232 -6.40 -21.36 -21.50
N VAL A 233 -7.61 -21.28 -22.09
CA VAL A 233 -8.50 -20.11 -21.94
C VAL A 233 -9.03 -20.01 -20.51
N LEU A 234 -9.44 -21.13 -19.90
CA LEU A 234 -9.90 -21.16 -18.52
C LEU A 234 -8.79 -20.71 -17.57
N ASP A 235 -7.57 -21.20 -17.77
CA ASP A 235 -6.44 -20.85 -16.92
C ASP A 235 -6.03 -19.38 -17.04
N PHE A 236 -6.11 -18.82 -18.25
CA PHE A 236 -5.96 -17.38 -18.44
C PHE A 236 -7.06 -16.59 -17.72
N ALA A 237 -8.32 -17.04 -17.81
CA ALA A 237 -9.46 -16.40 -17.15
C ALA A 237 -9.36 -16.45 -15.61
N HIS A 238 -8.89 -17.56 -15.04
CA HIS A 238 -8.66 -17.70 -13.60
C HIS A 238 -7.46 -16.85 -13.11
N GLY A 239 -6.42 -16.66 -13.93
CA GLY A 239 -5.33 -15.72 -13.66
C GLY A 239 -4.49 -16.02 -12.39
N ARG A 240 -3.89 -14.96 -11.81
CA ARG A 240 -2.99 -14.99 -10.64
C ARG A 240 -3.64 -15.46 -9.32
N ASP A 241 -4.96 -15.63 -9.26
CA ASP A 241 -5.71 -15.99 -8.05
C ASP A 241 -5.83 -17.50 -7.83
N THR A 242 -5.00 -18.29 -8.49
CA THR A 242 -4.86 -19.69 -8.09
C THR A 242 -3.86 -19.78 -6.95
N ASP A 243 -4.37 -20.03 -5.74
CA ASP A 243 -3.57 -20.32 -4.55
C ASP A 243 -2.36 -21.18 -4.93
N LEU A 244 -1.18 -20.61 -4.77
CA LEU A 244 0.07 -21.30 -5.00
C LEU A 244 0.22 -22.38 -3.91
N SER A 245 0.23 -23.64 -4.31
CA SER A 245 0.52 -24.74 -3.40
C SER A 245 2.03 -24.97 -3.36
N VAL A 246 2.75 -23.99 -2.81
CA VAL A 246 4.21 -24.00 -2.76
C VAL A 246 4.67 -24.90 -1.61
N ALA A 247 5.46 -25.92 -1.96
CA ALA A 247 6.04 -26.85 -1.01
C ALA A 247 7.49 -27.19 -1.37
N PRO A 248 8.30 -27.68 -0.41
CA PRO A 248 9.60 -28.25 -0.72
C PRO A 248 9.45 -29.52 -1.56
N HIS A 249 10.11 -29.55 -2.71
CA HIS A 249 10.18 -30.69 -3.60
C HIS A 249 11.62 -30.96 -4.01
N ARG A 250 11.95 -32.23 -4.22
CA ARG A 250 13.24 -32.62 -4.76
C ARG A 250 13.27 -32.34 -6.26
N LEU A 251 14.07 -31.37 -6.68
CA LEU A 251 14.12 -30.95 -8.08
C LEU A 251 14.55 -32.09 -9.01
N GLY A 252 15.44 -32.97 -8.54
CA GLY A 252 15.89 -34.12 -9.32
C GLY A 252 14.76 -35.06 -9.77
N ASP A 253 13.73 -35.24 -8.94
CA ASP A 253 12.59 -36.12 -9.25
C ASP A 253 11.65 -35.43 -10.24
N PHE A 254 11.36 -34.15 -10.00
CA PHE A 254 10.60 -33.30 -10.91
C PHE A 254 11.22 -33.22 -12.31
N LEU A 255 12.53 -33.03 -12.41
CA LEU A 255 13.22 -32.98 -13.70
C LEU A 255 13.16 -34.33 -14.44
N ASN A 256 13.22 -35.45 -13.72
CA ASN A 256 13.09 -36.78 -14.34
C ASN A 256 11.69 -36.99 -14.93
N GLU A 257 10.64 -36.59 -14.20
CA GLU A 257 9.27 -36.60 -14.70
C GLU A 257 9.11 -35.76 -15.96
N VAL A 258 9.64 -34.53 -15.93
CA VAL A 258 9.59 -33.63 -17.09
C VAL A 258 10.34 -34.24 -18.26
N LEU A 259 11.57 -34.72 -18.08
CA LEU A 259 12.37 -35.34 -19.15
C LEU A 259 11.68 -36.56 -19.77
N PHE A 260 11.01 -37.38 -18.97
CA PHE A 260 10.23 -38.52 -19.46
C PHE A 260 9.11 -38.06 -20.40
N PHE A 261 8.38 -36.99 -20.04
CA PHE A 261 7.38 -36.38 -20.90
C PHE A 261 7.98 -35.81 -22.19
N ILE A 262 9.12 -35.09 -22.10
CA ILE A 262 9.80 -34.52 -23.27
C ILE A 262 10.20 -35.63 -24.26
N GLN A 263 10.77 -36.73 -23.77
CA GLN A 263 11.15 -37.86 -24.62
C GLN A 263 9.96 -38.48 -25.35
N ALA A 264 8.81 -38.62 -24.66
CA ALA A 264 7.58 -39.11 -25.28
C ALA A 264 7.08 -38.16 -26.39
N GLN A 265 7.17 -36.84 -26.18
CA GLN A 265 6.79 -35.83 -27.17
C GLN A 265 7.72 -35.82 -28.39
N ILE A 266 9.02 -36.06 -28.22
CA ILE A 266 9.96 -36.15 -29.35
C ILE A 266 9.56 -37.28 -30.30
N GLY A 267 9.09 -38.42 -29.78
CA GLY A 267 8.36 -39.43 -30.57
C GLY A 267 9.13 -39.98 -31.77
N GLY A 268 10.46 -40.08 -31.69
CA GLY A 268 11.31 -40.57 -32.79
C GLY A 268 11.64 -39.55 -33.88
N ARG A 269 11.24 -38.27 -33.72
CA ARG A 269 11.70 -37.17 -34.57
C ARG A 269 13.24 -37.03 -34.47
N PRO A 270 13.92 -36.52 -35.51
CA PRO A 270 15.38 -36.32 -35.52
C PRO A 270 15.83 -35.15 -34.61
N ILE A 271 15.42 -35.18 -33.34
CA ILE A 271 15.68 -34.13 -32.35
C ILE A 271 16.64 -34.69 -31.29
N SER A 272 17.79 -34.03 -31.11
CA SER A 272 18.74 -34.33 -30.04
C SER A 272 18.30 -33.67 -28.73
N LEU A 273 18.09 -34.47 -27.68
CA LEU A 273 17.79 -33.96 -26.34
C LEU A 273 19.08 -33.92 -25.51
N GLU A 274 19.51 -32.70 -25.16
CA GLU A 274 20.67 -32.45 -24.31
C GLU A 274 20.22 -31.99 -22.91
N THR A 275 20.99 -32.37 -21.88
CA THR A 275 20.69 -31.96 -20.49
C THR A 275 21.94 -31.46 -19.79
N ASP A 276 21.80 -30.35 -19.06
CA ASP A 276 22.83 -29.76 -18.19
C ASP A 276 22.22 -29.46 -16.81
N LEU A 277 22.11 -30.51 -15.98
CA LEU A 277 21.38 -30.47 -14.71
C LEU A 277 22.35 -30.42 -13.52
N ARG A 278 22.90 -29.23 -13.27
CA ARG A 278 23.92 -28.98 -12.24
C ARG A 278 23.37 -28.92 -10.82
N TYR A 279 22.06 -28.66 -10.66
CA TYR A 279 21.38 -28.69 -9.36
C TYR A 279 20.22 -29.69 -9.37
N ARG A 280 20.13 -30.52 -8.32
CA ARG A 280 19.09 -31.57 -8.16
C ARG A 280 18.57 -31.70 -6.72
N GLY A 281 18.92 -30.74 -5.86
CA GLY A 281 18.54 -30.71 -4.45
C GLY A 281 17.09 -30.27 -4.24
N ASP A 282 16.75 -29.93 -3.01
CA ASP A 282 15.41 -29.44 -2.67
C ASP A 282 15.21 -28.00 -3.15
N ALA A 283 14.02 -27.73 -3.66
CA ALA A 283 13.58 -26.39 -4.05
C ALA A 283 12.11 -26.21 -3.65
N VAL A 284 11.72 -24.96 -3.39
CA VAL A 284 10.38 -24.62 -2.93
C VAL A 284 9.59 -24.03 -4.08
N PHE A 285 8.59 -24.75 -4.58
CA PHE A 285 7.77 -24.35 -5.73
C PHE A 285 6.42 -25.06 -5.73
N ASP A 286 5.47 -24.61 -6.53
CA ASP A 286 4.25 -25.35 -6.86
C ASP A 286 4.56 -26.34 -7.98
N HIS A 287 4.57 -27.63 -7.64
CA HIS A 287 4.94 -28.70 -8.56
C HIS A 287 4.08 -28.73 -9.85
N HIS A 288 2.76 -28.58 -9.73
CA HIS A 288 1.86 -28.65 -10.87
C HIS A 288 2.02 -27.46 -11.80
N LYS A 289 2.15 -26.25 -11.23
CA LYS A 289 2.27 -25.02 -12.01
C LYS A 289 3.65 -24.91 -12.67
N LEU A 290 4.72 -25.29 -11.98
CA LEU A 290 6.06 -25.26 -12.57
C LEU A 290 6.20 -26.31 -13.69
N ARG A 291 5.60 -27.50 -13.54
CA ARG A 291 5.53 -28.50 -14.62
C ARG A 291 4.90 -27.91 -15.87
N ARG A 292 3.80 -27.19 -15.70
CA ARG A 292 3.10 -26.53 -16.81
C ARG A 292 3.96 -25.49 -17.51
N VAL A 293 4.73 -24.68 -16.78
CA VAL A 293 5.67 -23.72 -17.38
C VAL A 293 6.65 -24.46 -18.29
N LEU A 294 7.30 -25.52 -17.79
CA LEU A 294 8.25 -26.30 -18.58
C LEU A 294 7.59 -26.97 -19.78
N TYR A 295 6.38 -27.50 -19.64
CA TYR A 295 5.68 -28.14 -20.75
C TYR A 295 5.33 -27.13 -21.85
N ASN A 296 4.89 -25.93 -21.50
CA ASN A 296 4.63 -24.86 -22.47
C ASN A 296 5.91 -24.40 -23.17
N LEU A 297 7.01 -24.21 -22.43
CA LEU A 297 8.28 -23.81 -23.02
C LEU A 297 8.84 -24.90 -23.95
N VAL A 298 8.79 -26.17 -23.54
CA VAL A 298 9.22 -27.29 -24.37
C VAL A 298 8.35 -27.45 -25.61
N SER A 299 7.03 -27.37 -25.47
CA SER A 299 6.11 -27.45 -26.61
C SER A 299 6.41 -26.34 -27.62
N ASN A 300 6.63 -25.11 -27.14
CA ASN A 300 7.02 -24.00 -27.99
C ASN A 300 8.36 -24.21 -28.69
N ALA A 301 9.35 -24.75 -27.98
CA ALA A 301 10.66 -25.10 -28.54
C ALA A 301 10.54 -26.20 -29.60
N LEU A 302 9.83 -27.29 -29.32
CA LEU A 302 9.63 -28.40 -30.26
C LEU A 302 8.89 -27.99 -31.53
N ASP A 303 7.93 -27.08 -31.43
CA ASP A 303 7.20 -26.51 -32.57
C ASP A 303 8.07 -25.58 -33.43
N ALA A 304 9.08 -24.95 -32.84
CA ALA A 304 10.00 -24.05 -33.55
C ALA A 304 11.08 -24.82 -34.33
N LEU A 305 11.31 -26.09 -33.98
CA LEU A 305 12.32 -26.91 -34.63
C LEU A 305 11.93 -27.29 -36.07
N PRO A 306 12.88 -27.26 -37.02
CA PRO A 306 12.66 -27.73 -38.39
C PRO A 306 12.25 -29.21 -38.49
N PRO A 307 11.54 -29.62 -39.55
CA PRO A 307 11.12 -31.01 -39.76
C PRO A 307 12.28 -32.01 -39.91
N ASP A 308 13.43 -31.54 -40.41
CA ASP A 308 14.67 -32.28 -40.62
C ASP A 308 15.49 -32.47 -39.33
N GLY A 309 15.10 -31.82 -38.24
CA GLY A 309 15.64 -32.07 -36.91
C GLY A 309 16.12 -30.83 -36.17
N GLY A 310 16.80 -31.05 -35.05
CA GLY A 310 17.34 -29.97 -34.23
C GLY A 310 17.81 -30.43 -32.86
N THR A 311 18.18 -29.46 -32.02
CA THR A 311 18.60 -29.71 -30.65
C THR A 311 17.67 -29.00 -29.68
N LEU A 312 17.21 -29.74 -28.66
CA LEU A 312 16.52 -29.22 -27.50
C LEU A 312 17.43 -29.43 -26.29
N ARG A 313 17.79 -28.37 -25.57
CA ARG A 313 18.63 -28.46 -24.37
C ARG A 313 17.87 -27.97 -23.14
N ILE A 314 17.87 -28.77 -22.08
CA ILE A 314 17.31 -28.42 -20.77
C ILE A 314 18.46 -28.17 -19.79
N GLN A 315 18.48 -26.99 -19.17
CA GLN A 315 19.47 -26.63 -18.17
C GLN A 315 18.80 -26.33 -16.84
N ALA A 316 19.41 -26.79 -15.74
CA ALA A 316 18.96 -26.48 -14.39
C ALA A 316 20.16 -26.24 -13.47
N TYR A 317 20.24 -25.08 -12.84
CA TYR A 317 21.28 -24.75 -11.87
C TYR A 317 20.76 -23.83 -10.77
N ALA A 318 21.46 -23.79 -9.64
CA ALA A 318 21.20 -22.84 -8.58
C ALA A 318 22.17 -21.67 -8.70
N ASP A 319 21.64 -20.44 -8.67
CA ASP A 319 22.41 -19.20 -8.55
C ASP A 319 22.06 -18.52 -7.23
N GLY A 320 22.90 -18.73 -6.22
CA GLY A 320 22.62 -18.30 -4.84
C GLY A 320 21.34 -18.93 -4.28
N ARG A 321 20.29 -18.12 -4.13
CA ARG A 321 18.97 -18.56 -3.64
C ARG A 321 17.94 -18.77 -4.75
N THR A 322 18.34 -18.60 -6.00
CA THR A 322 17.45 -18.66 -7.15
C THR A 322 17.68 -19.97 -7.89
N LEU A 323 16.59 -20.69 -8.16
CA LEU A 323 16.61 -21.82 -9.09
C LEU A 323 16.45 -21.26 -10.52
N VAL A 324 17.42 -21.57 -11.39
CA VAL A 324 17.35 -21.22 -12.81
C VAL A 324 17.04 -22.47 -13.61
N LEU A 325 15.98 -22.39 -14.41
CA LEU A 325 15.57 -23.40 -15.38
C LEU A 325 15.55 -22.77 -16.76
N SER A 326 16.20 -23.42 -17.73
CA SER A 326 16.29 -22.90 -19.09
C SER A 326 15.99 -23.97 -20.12
N VAL A 327 15.25 -23.59 -21.15
CA VAL A 327 14.91 -24.41 -22.31
C VAL A 327 15.50 -23.72 -23.53
N PHE A 328 16.38 -24.40 -24.25
CA PHE A 328 17.00 -23.88 -25.47
C PHE A 328 16.60 -24.75 -26.65
N ASP A 329 16.31 -24.12 -27.78
CA ASP A 329 16.12 -24.78 -29.07
C ASP A 329 17.11 -24.24 -30.11
N SER A 330 17.34 -25.05 -31.14
CA SER A 330 18.12 -24.67 -32.33
C SER A 330 17.23 -24.22 -33.50
N GLY A 331 16.04 -23.70 -33.21
CA GLY A 331 15.09 -23.23 -34.21
C GLY A 331 15.50 -21.86 -34.81
N PRO A 332 14.60 -21.23 -35.59
CA PRO A 332 14.88 -19.97 -36.29
C PRO A 332 15.04 -18.76 -35.35
N GLY A 333 14.82 -18.94 -34.05
CA GLY A 333 14.81 -17.87 -33.07
C GLY A 333 13.51 -17.05 -33.09
N ILE A 334 13.47 -16.02 -32.25
CA ILE A 334 12.31 -15.14 -32.09
C ILE A 334 12.47 -13.91 -33.00
N PRO A 335 11.49 -13.62 -33.88
CA PRO A 335 11.50 -12.41 -34.69
C PRO A 335 11.60 -11.12 -33.84
N PRO A 336 12.42 -10.12 -34.24
CA PRO A 336 12.65 -8.91 -33.43
C PRO A 336 11.38 -8.09 -33.15
N ASP A 337 10.41 -8.14 -34.05
CA ASP A 337 9.13 -7.44 -33.98
C ASP A 337 8.18 -7.97 -32.89
N ILE A 338 8.38 -9.21 -32.44
CA ILE A 338 7.57 -9.82 -31.38
C ILE A 338 8.35 -10.06 -30.08
N ALA A 339 9.67 -9.86 -30.07
CA ALA A 339 10.53 -10.19 -28.94
C ALA A 339 10.13 -9.45 -27.65
N GLU A 340 9.86 -8.14 -27.73
CA GLU A 340 9.46 -7.33 -26.56
C GLU A 340 8.06 -7.68 -26.04
N ARG A 341 7.22 -8.27 -26.90
CA ARG A 341 5.81 -8.56 -26.63
C ARG A 341 5.55 -10.06 -26.46
N LEU A 342 6.61 -10.86 -26.37
CA LEU A 342 6.53 -12.32 -26.40
C LEU A 342 5.64 -12.91 -25.30
N PHE A 343 5.62 -12.26 -24.14
CA PHE A 343 4.81 -12.66 -22.99
C PHE A 343 3.46 -11.92 -22.89
N GLU A 344 3.14 -11.06 -23.86
CA GLU A 344 1.80 -10.49 -23.98
C GLU A 344 0.83 -11.57 -24.48
N PRO A 345 -0.41 -11.61 -23.95
CA PRO A 345 -1.42 -12.55 -24.44
C PRO A 345 -1.62 -12.43 -25.95
N PHE A 346 -1.79 -13.58 -26.61
CA PHE A 346 -2.17 -13.73 -28.03
C PHE A 346 -1.11 -13.32 -29.06
N VAL A 347 0.11 -13.02 -28.62
CA VAL A 347 1.26 -12.81 -29.50
C VAL A 347 1.73 -14.17 -30.05
N THR A 348 1.87 -14.27 -31.37
CA THR A 348 2.28 -15.50 -32.05
C THR A 348 3.27 -15.18 -33.18
N GLY A 349 4.44 -15.84 -33.20
CA GLY A 349 5.46 -15.68 -34.25
C GLY A 349 5.20 -16.49 -35.53
N GLY A 350 3.98 -16.44 -36.08
CA GLY A 350 3.65 -17.12 -37.34
C GLY A 350 3.14 -18.56 -37.20
N LYS A 351 2.89 -19.07 -35.98
CA LYS A 351 2.16 -20.34 -35.79
C LYS A 351 0.72 -20.20 -36.29
N LEU A 352 0.36 -20.95 -37.34
CA LEU A 352 -1.01 -21.04 -37.88
C LEU A 352 -2.05 -21.60 -36.87
N ARG A 353 -1.62 -22.18 -35.74
CA ARG A 353 -2.46 -22.99 -34.84
C ARG A 353 -2.25 -22.77 -33.33
N GLY A 354 -1.51 -21.75 -32.92
CA GLY A 354 -1.26 -21.42 -31.52
C GLY A 354 -2.18 -20.31 -30.99
N THR A 355 -2.71 -20.49 -29.77
CA THR A 355 -3.57 -19.52 -29.07
C THR A 355 -2.82 -18.25 -28.64
N GLY A 356 -1.49 -18.34 -28.47
CA GLY A 356 -0.65 -17.25 -27.98
C GLY A 356 -0.83 -16.96 -26.48
N LEU A 357 -1.51 -17.82 -25.73
CA LEU A 357 -1.73 -17.65 -24.29
C LEU A 357 -0.64 -18.29 -23.42
N GLY A 358 0.03 -19.34 -23.92
CA GLY A 358 0.94 -20.17 -23.15
C GLY A 358 2.10 -19.42 -22.48
N LEU A 359 2.73 -18.46 -23.17
CA LEU A 359 3.84 -17.67 -22.60
C LEU A 359 3.34 -16.62 -21.59
N ALA A 360 2.18 -16.01 -21.82
CA ALA A 360 1.54 -15.14 -20.84
C ALA A 360 1.17 -15.91 -19.55
N ILE A 361 0.71 -17.15 -19.68
CA ILE A 361 0.47 -18.05 -18.54
C ILE A 361 1.79 -18.39 -17.82
N CYS A 362 2.86 -18.67 -18.57
CA CYS A 362 4.18 -18.92 -17.97
C CYS A 362 4.64 -17.72 -17.13
N LYS A 363 4.53 -16.50 -17.67
CA LYS A 363 4.85 -15.26 -16.97
C LYS A 363 4.04 -15.11 -15.69
N ASN A 364 2.72 -15.29 -15.75
CA ASN A 364 1.86 -15.23 -14.57
C ASN A 364 2.26 -16.23 -13.47
N ILE A 365 2.57 -17.48 -13.86
CA ILE A 365 2.99 -18.52 -12.90
C ILE A 365 4.33 -18.15 -12.27
N VAL A 366 5.32 -17.75 -13.06
CA VAL A 366 6.67 -17.44 -12.57
C VAL A 366 6.66 -16.20 -11.68
N GLU A 367 5.92 -15.15 -12.05
CA GLU A 367 5.75 -13.95 -11.23
C GLU A 367 5.00 -14.24 -9.92
N ALA A 368 4.01 -15.13 -9.93
CA ALA A 368 3.35 -15.58 -8.70
C ALA A 368 4.35 -16.27 -7.75
N HIS A 369 5.33 -17.00 -8.29
CA HIS A 369 6.45 -17.58 -7.53
C HIS A 369 7.52 -16.54 -7.13
N ARG A 370 7.29 -15.25 -7.38
CA ARG A 370 8.27 -14.15 -7.19
C ARG A 370 9.55 -14.34 -8.02
N GLY A 371 9.46 -15.09 -9.11
CA GLY A 371 10.55 -15.29 -10.07
C GLY A 371 10.49 -14.31 -11.24
N THR A 372 11.40 -14.51 -12.20
CA THR A 372 11.43 -13.79 -13.48
C THR A 372 11.54 -14.78 -14.62
N ILE A 373 10.99 -14.43 -15.79
CA ILE A 373 11.07 -15.19 -17.03
C ILE A 373 11.48 -14.24 -18.16
N GLY A 374 12.29 -14.70 -19.10
CA GLY A 374 12.83 -13.91 -20.21
C GLY A 374 13.30 -14.77 -21.36
#